data_AF-A0A931ZW90-F1
#
_entry.id   AF-A0A931ZW90-F1
#
_cell.length_a   1.000
_cell.length_b   1.000
_cell.length_c   1.000
_cell.angle_alpha   90.00
_cell.angle_beta   90.00
_cell.angle_gamma   90.00
#
_symmetry.space_group_name_H-M   'P 1'
#
loop_
_entity.id
_entity.type
_entity.pdbx_description
1 polymer ?
#
loop_
_entity_poly.entity_id
_entity_poly.type
_entity_poly.pdbx_seq_one_letter_code
_entity_poly.pdbx_strand_id
1 'polypeptide(L)' 'MTELIAVGAEAPDFELPASDGQTYRLREVLQRHLALLVFYPGDNTPG' A
#
# COMPACT_ATOMS: atom_id res chain seq x y z
N MET A 1 -17.22 -8.59 8.20
CA MET A 1 -16.89 -7.17 7.97
C MET A 1 -15.42 -7.01 8.32
N THR A 2 -14.57 -6.58 7.40
CA THR A 2 -13.18 -6.23 7.74
C THR A 2 -13.22 -4.99 8.63
N GLU A 3 -12.53 -5.03 9.77
CA GLU A 3 -12.46 -3.88 10.67
C GLU A 3 -11.57 -2.78 10.06
N LEU A 4 -11.89 -1.53 10.38
CA LEU A 4 -11.07 -0.38 9.99
C LEU A 4 -9.73 -0.43 10.76
N ILE A 5 -8.64 -0.09 10.07
CA ILE A 5 -7.32 -0.02 10.68
C ILE A 5 -7.27 1.21 11.59
N ALA A 6 -7.06 1.00 12.89
CA ALA A 6 -6.95 2.08 13.86
C ALA A 6 -5.63 2.84 13.72
N VAL A 7 -5.61 4.12 14.12
CA VAL A 7 -4.36 4.91 14.17
C VAL A 7 -3.39 4.27 15.15
N GLY A 8 -2.14 4.10 14.72
CA GLY A 8 -1.08 3.46 15.52
C GLY A 8 -1.07 1.93 15.46
N ALA A 9 -2.07 1.30 14.82
CA ALA A 9 -2.02 -0.12 14.52
C ALA A 9 -0.90 -0.41 13.50
N GLU A 10 -0.30 -1.60 13.60
CA GLU A 10 0.63 -2.08 12.58
C GLU A 10 -0.10 -2.22 11.24
N ALA A 11 0.52 -1.74 10.17
CA ALA A 11 -0.04 -1.85 8.83
C ALA A 11 -0.07 -3.34 8.41
N PRO A 12 -1.19 -3.84 7.84
CA PRO A 12 -1.25 -5.21 7.34
C PRO A 12 -0.19 -5.45 6.27
N ASP A 13 0.50 -6.58 6.36
CA ASP A 13 1.42 -6.99 5.31
C ASP A 13 0.64 -7.43 4.06
N PHE A 14 1.07 -6.93 2.91
CA PHE A 14 0.49 -7.27 1.61
C PHE A 14 1.60 -7.38 0.56
N GLU A 15 1.25 -8.02 -0.55
CA GLU A 15 2.08 -8.16 -1.72
C GLU A 15 1.29 -7.74 -2.96
N LEU A 16 1.84 -6.82 -3.77
CA LEU A 16 1.16 -6.27 -4.94
C LEU A 16 2.14 -6.07 -6.12
N PRO A 17 1.69 -6.30 -7.36
CA PRO A 17 2.45 -5.88 -8.54
C PRO A 17 2.42 -4.35 -8.69
N ALA A 18 3.52 -3.79 -9.15
CA ALA A 18 3.66 -2.38 -9.47
C ALA A 18 3.83 -2.16 -10.99
N SER A 19 3.71 -0.90 -11.42
CA SER A 19 3.76 -0.52 -12.84
C SER A 19 5.14 -0.70 -13.48
N ASP A 20 6.19 -0.92 -12.69
CA ASP A 20 7.54 -1.24 -13.17
C ASP A 20 7.73 -2.75 -13.48
N GLY A 21 6.67 -3.54 -13.35
CA GLY A 21 6.69 -4.98 -13.57
C GLY A 21 7.20 -5.80 -12.38
N GLN A 22 7.57 -5.15 -11.28
CA GLN A 22 8.03 -5.81 -10.07
C GLN A 22 6.86 -6.08 -9.11
N THR A 23 7.03 -7.07 -8.24
CA THR A 23 6.13 -7.32 -7.12
C THR A 23 6.78 -6.82 -5.84
N TYR A 24 6.02 -6.05 -5.06
CA TYR A 24 6.49 -5.48 -3.80
C TYR A 24 5.75 -6.08 -2.62
N ARG A 25 6.49 -6.39 -1.55
CA ARG A 25 5.94 -6.77 -0.25
C ARG A 25 6.17 -5.66 0.77
N LEU A 26 5.13 -5.24 1.48
CA LEU A 26 5.20 -4.07 2.38
C LEU A 26 6.33 -4.20 3.41
N ARG A 27 6.49 -5.36 4.06
CA ARG A 27 7.54 -5.57 5.06
C ARG A 27 8.97 -5.35 4.53
N GLU A 28 9.21 -5.62 3.25
CA GLU A 28 10.54 -5.49 2.64
C GLU A 28 10.84 -4.02 2.32
N VAL A 29 9.83 -3.27 1.87
CA VAL A 29 9.92 -1.82 1.68
C VAL A 29 10.23 -1.12 3.01
N LEU A 30 9.50 -1.49 4.07
CA LEU A 30 9.63 -0.89 5.40
C LEU A 30 10.99 -1.18 6.09
N GLN A 31 11.71 -2.22 5.68
CA GLN A 31 13.08 -2.48 6.18
C GLN A 31 14.10 -1.42 5.71
N ARG A 32 13.81 -0.73 4.61
CA ARG A 32 14.75 0.19 3.96
C ARG A 32 14.25 1.64 3.95
N HIS A 33 12.94 1.84 3.93
CA HIS A 33 12.32 3.13 3.70
C HIS A 33 11.03 3.32 4.52
N LEU A 34 10.61 4.57 4.67
CA LEU A 34 9.25 4.89 5.08
C LEU A 34 8.30 4.75 3.88
N ALA A 35 7.09 4.23 4.09
CA ALA A 35 6.08 4.08 3.04
C ALA A 35 4.82 4.90 3.35
N LEU A 36 4.26 5.53 2.32
CA LEU A 36 2.93 6.16 2.34
C LEU A 36 2.07 5.49 1.26
N LEU A 37 0.91 4.97 1.64
CA LEU A 37 -0.05 4.36 0.71
C LEU A 37 -1.17 5.35 0.40
N VAL A 38 -1.40 5.61 -0.88
CA VAL A 38 -2.45 6.50 -1.37
C VAL A 38 -3.35 5.72 -2.33
N PHE A 39 -4.63 5.64 -2.01
CA PHE A 39 -5.64 5.07 -2.90
C PHE A 39 -6.35 6.21 -3.64
N TYR A 40 -6.54 6.06 -4.95
CA TYR A 40 -7.23 7.02 -5.80
C TYR A 40 -8.18 6.29 -6.76
N PRO A 41 -9.21 6.96 -7.32
CA PRO A 41 -10.26 6.30 -8.11
C PRO A 41 -9.77 5.53 -9.33
N GLY A 42 -8.71 6.02 -9.97
CA GLY A 42 -8.07 5.37 -11.11
C GLY A 42 -7.45 6.38 -12.07
N ASP A 43 -6.65 5.86 -13.00
CA ASP A 43 -5.98 6.66 -14.03
C ASP A 43 -6.97 7.35 -14.96
N ASN A 44 -6.61 8.54 -15.44
CA ASN A 44 -7.39 9.33 -16.41
C ASN A 44 -8.84 9.63 -15.97
N THR A 45 -9.09 9.67 -14.66
CA THR A 45 -10.39 10.08 -14.12
C THR A 45 -10.36 11.58 -13.79
N PRO A 46 -11.45 12.34 -14.06
CA PRO A 46 -11.52 13.76 -13.69
C PRO A 46 -11.56 14.00 -12.18
N GLY A 47 -11.72 12.94 -11.38
CA GLY A 47 -12.10 12.98 -9.97
C GLY A 47 -13.58 12.75 -9.79
#